data_AF-A0A521R3N9-F1
#
_entry.id   AF-A0A521R3N9-F1
#
_cell.length_a   1.000
_cell.length_b   1.000
_cell.length_c   1.000
_cell.angle_alpha   90.00
_cell.angle_beta   90.00
_cell.angle_gamma   90.00
#
_symmetry.space_group_name_H-M   'P 1'
#
loop_
_entity.id
_entity.type
_entity.pdbx_description
1 polymer ?
#
loop_
_entity_poly.entity_id
_entity_poly.type
_entity_poly.pdbx_seq_one_letter_code
_entity_poly.pdbx_strand_id
1 'polypeptide(L)'
;MDVLAGTYIDRARSILVANFLKGDADDLVFIDADVGFEPESLVRLVNTTWPIVGGIYPKKTEPPEWPVGLHPGEIWADRDGLVDVWMVPTGFLRINRAVFGQLDVPTFADPSGQIAAYFKTEIRDGRYWGEDVEFCRLAREAGIPIRAIAEMDFRHVAQDGRVYSGNWGQWLREQMKEAA
;
A
#
# COMPACT_ATOMS: atom_id res chain seq x y z
N MET A 1 7.11 -1.01 21.99
CA MET A 1 6.83 -0.14 20.84
C MET A 1 8.16 0.39 20.38
N ASP A 2 8.67 -0.11 19.26
CA ASP A 2 9.94 0.34 18.71
C ASP A 2 9.71 1.61 17.89
N VAL A 3 10.45 2.67 18.19
CA VAL A 3 10.38 3.93 17.44
C VAL A 3 11.61 4.01 16.55
N LEU A 4 11.39 4.05 15.23
CA LEU A 4 12.45 4.25 14.25
C LEU A 4 12.55 5.74 13.90
N ALA A 5 13.70 6.36 14.19
CA ALA A 5 14.00 7.73 13.75
C ALA A 5 14.74 7.69 12.40
N GLY A 6 14.25 8.46 11.41
CA GLY A 6 14.90 8.57 10.10
C GLY A 6 14.09 9.37 9.09
N THR A 7 14.75 9.84 8.03
CA THR A 7 14.14 10.64 6.94
C THR A 7 13.73 9.80 5.73
N TYR A 8 14.23 8.57 5.63
CA TYR A 8 14.08 7.69 4.48
C TYR A 8 13.00 6.64 4.74
N ILE A 9 11.82 6.84 4.16
CA ILE A 9 10.63 6.01 4.40
C ILE A 9 10.80 4.58 3.86
N ASP A 10 11.43 4.45 2.70
CA ASP A 10 11.85 3.19 2.06
C ASP A 10 12.68 2.31 3.01
N ARG A 11 13.67 2.94 3.65
CA ARG A 11 14.54 2.30 4.64
C ARG A 11 13.75 1.94 5.90
N ALA A 12 12.94 2.86 6.42
CA ALA A 12 12.16 2.64 7.64
C ALA A 12 11.18 1.47 7.48
N ARG A 13 10.45 1.40 6.36
CA ARG A 13 9.54 0.28 6.05
C ARG A 13 10.29 -1.05 5.94
N SER A 14 11.46 -1.06 5.31
CA SER A 14 12.30 -2.27 5.22
C SER A 14 12.79 -2.77 6.58
N ILE A 15 13.12 -1.85 7.51
CA ILE A 15 13.47 -2.22 8.90
C ILE A 15 12.25 -2.75 9.66
N LEU A 16 11.06 -2.17 9.46
CA LEU A 16 9.82 -2.69 10.05
C LEU A 16 9.53 -4.11 9.59
N VAL A 17 9.77 -4.42 8.30
CA VAL A 17 9.67 -5.79 7.79
C VAL A 17 10.69 -6.71 8.49
N ALA A 18 11.95 -6.29 8.60
CA ALA A 18 12.96 -7.10 9.28
C ALA A 18 12.62 -7.38 10.74
N ASN A 19 11.99 -6.43 11.45
CA ASN A 19 11.51 -6.63 12.81
C ASN A 19 10.30 -7.56 12.86
N PHE A 20 9.33 -7.38 11.96
CA PHE A 20 8.19 -8.28 11.81
C PHE A 20 8.62 -9.73 11.57
N LEU A 21 9.62 -9.95 10.72
CA LEU A 21 10.15 -11.28 10.41
C LEU A 21 10.88 -11.96 11.58
N LYS A 22 11.23 -11.24 12.66
CA LYS A 22 11.74 -11.86 13.89
C LYS A 22 10.64 -12.47 14.76
N GLY A 23 9.40 -12.01 14.59
CA GLY A 23 8.23 -12.53 15.29
C GLY A 23 7.54 -13.68 14.55
N ASP A 24 6.42 -14.13 15.12
CA ASP A 24 5.57 -15.23 14.66
C ASP A 24 4.26 -14.76 13.99
N ALA A 25 4.03 -13.45 13.89
CA ALA A 25 2.86 -12.91 13.22
C ALA A 25 2.82 -13.28 11.72
N ASP A 26 1.60 -13.60 11.25
CA ASP A 26 1.34 -13.97 9.86
C ASP A 26 1.26 -12.77 8.93
N ASP A 27 0.88 -11.61 9.44
CA ASP A 27 0.56 -10.43 8.65
C ASP A 27 1.21 -9.17 9.18
N LEU A 28 1.76 -8.38 8.26
CA LEU A 28 2.26 -7.03 8.53
C LEU A 28 1.25 -6.03 7.98
N VAL A 29 0.82 -5.07 8.81
CA VAL A 29 -0.03 -3.97 8.39
C VAL A 29 0.75 -2.65 8.52
N PHE A 30 0.87 -1.93 7.41
CA PHE A 30 1.33 -0.54 7.39
C PHE A 30 0.14 0.41 7.48
N ILE A 31 0.29 1.41 8.34
CA ILE A 31 -0.67 2.51 8.51
C ILE A 31 0.17 3.79 8.65
N ASP A 32 0.01 4.72 7.70
CA ASP A 32 0.67 6.02 7.78
C ASP A 32 0.00 6.91 8.84
N ALA A 33 0.79 7.67 9.58
CA ALA A 33 0.31 8.42 10.75
C ALA A 33 -0.64 9.57 10.40
N ASP A 34 -0.70 9.97 9.13
CA ASP A 34 -1.58 11.02 8.61
C ASP A 34 -2.77 10.47 7.82
N VAL A 35 -2.97 9.15 7.81
CA VAL A 35 -4.12 8.48 7.22
C VAL A 35 -5.14 8.11 8.30
N GLY A 36 -6.29 8.77 8.27
CA GLY A 36 -7.47 8.44 9.07
C GLY A 36 -8.37 7.44 8.38
N PHE A 37 -8.90 6.48 9.14
CA PHE A 37 -9.75 5.40 8.65
C PHE A 37 -10.75 4.99 9.74
N GLU A 38 -11.87 4.39 9.35
CA GLU A 38 -12.82 3.79 10.29
C GLU A 38 -12.27 2.46 10.85
N PRO A 39 -12.43 2.14 12.15
CA PRO A 39 -11.90 0.90 12.74
C PRO A 39 -12.31 -0.38 12.01
N GLU A 40 -13.53 -0.42 11.48
CA GLU A 40 -14.09 -1.51 10.68
C GLU A 40 -13.28 -1.74 9.41
N SER A 41 -12.66 -0.70 8.84
CA SER A 41 -11.79 -0.82 7.67
C SER A 41 -10.54 -1.64 7.97
N LEU A 42 -9.96 -1.48 9.16
CA LEU A 42 -8.82 -2.30 9.58
C LEU A 42 -9.24 -3.76 9.81
N VAL A 43 -10.39 -3.98 10.46
CA VAL A 43 -10.95 -5.32 10.66
C VAL A 43 -11.20 -6.00 9.31
N ARG A 44 -11.76 -5.28 8.33
CA ARG A 44 -11.97 -5.80 6.99
C ARG A 44 -10.65 -6.15 6.30
N LEU A 45 -9.64 -5.28 6.41
CA LEU A 45 -8.32 -5.48 5.80
C LEU A 45 -7.64 -6.76 6.30
N VAL A 46 -7.59 -6.97 7.61
CA VAL A 46 -6.90 -8.13 8.22
C VAL A 46 -7.63 -9.45 8.03
N ASN A 47 -8.94 -9.43 7.75
CA ASN A 47 -9.73 -10.64 7.48
C ASN A 47 -9.66 -11.08 6.01
N THR A 48 -8.91 -10.38 5.15
CA THR A 48 -8.72 -10.80 3.76
C THR A 48 -7.75 -11.96 3.64
N THR A 49 -7.96 -12.84 2.66
CA THR A 49 -7.11 -14.02 2.43
C THR A 49 -6.09 -13.83 1.29
N TRP A 50 -6.12 -12.68 0.61
CA TRP A 50 -5.19 -12.36 -0.47
C TRP A 50 -3.82 -11.97 0.08
N PRO A 51 -2.70 -12.26 -0.62
CA PRO A 51 -1.37 -12.05 -0.08
C PRO A 51 -1.03 -10.57 0.16
N ILE A 52 -1.51 -9.67 -0.69
CA ILE A 52 -1.30 -8.23 -0.58
C ILE A 52 -2.65 -7.52 -0.78
N VAL A 53 -3.08 -6.74 0.20
CA VAL A 53 -4.33 -5.97 0.13
C VAL A 53 -4.11 -4.56 0.66
N GLY A 54 -4.52 -3.55 -0.11
CA GLY A 54 -4.41 -2.14 0.28
C GLY A 54 -5.75 -1.39 0.28
N GLY A 55 -5.85 -0.38 1.13
CA GLY A 55 -6.87 0.66 1.07
C GLY A 55 -6.36 1.87 0.27
N ILE A 56 -7.26 2.54 -0.46
CA ILE A 56 -6.90 3.65 -1.35
C ILE A 56 -7.41 4.97 -0.76
N TYR A 57 -6.52 5.69 -0.08
CA TYR A 57 -6.78 7.02 0.45
C TYR A 57 -6.51 8.12 -0.60
N PRO A 58 -7.20 9.28 -0.55
CA PRO A 58 -6.98 10.34 -1.51
C PRO A 58 -5.59 10.97 -1.35
N LYS A 59 -4.97 11.38 -2.46
CA LYS A 59 -3.79 12.27 -2.42
C LYS A 59 -4.20 13.65 -1.88
N LYS A 60 -3.21 14.41 -1.40
CA LYS A 60 -3.39 15.78 -0.89
C LYS A 60 -3.50 16.80 -2.03
N THR A 61 -4.40 16.56 -2.98
CA THR A 61 -4.59 17.33 -4.22
C THR A 61 -6.05 17.70 -4.41
N GLU A 62 -6.30 18.76 -5.19
CA GLU A 62 -7.63 19.15 -5.66
C GLU A 62 -7.52 19.43 -7.18
N PRO A 63 -8.26 18.72 -8.06
CA PRO A 63 -9.22 17.65 -7.78
C PRO A 63 -8.59 16.40 -7.13
N PRO A 64 -9.41 15.51 -6.53
CA PRO A 64 -8.91 14.31 -5.86
C PRO A 64 -8.23 13.37 -6.85
N GLU A 65 -7.01 12.97 -6.51
CA GLU A 65 -6.28 11.89 -7.17
C GLU A 65 -6.14 10.70 -6.24
N TRP A 66 -6.05 9.50 -6.81
CA TRP A 66 -5.97 8.24 -6.06
C TRP A 66 -4.65 7.51 -6.40
N PRO A 67 -3.84 7.13 -5.39
CA PRO A 67 -2.56 6.45 -5.62
C PRO A 67 -2.80 4.96 -5.86
N VAL A 68 -3.46 4.62 -6.95
CA VAL A 68 -3.79 3.22 -7.33
C VAL A 68 -3.42 2.95 -8.77
N GLY A 69 -2.84 1.78 -9.01
CA GLY A 69 -2.50 1.30 -10.35
C GLY A 69 -3.56 0.37 -10.89
N LEU A 70 -4.37 0.83 -11.85
CA LEU A 70 -5.40 0.00 -12.50
C LEU A 70 -4.85 -0.74 -13.72
N HIS A 71 -5.27 -2.00 -13.89
CA HIS A 71 -5.04 -2.72 -15.13
C HIS A 71 -5.87 -2.10 -16.27
N PRO A 72 -5.40 -2.16 -17.53
CA PRO A 72 -6.20 -1.71 -18.67
C PRO A 72 -7.51 -2.49 -18.78
N GLY A 73 -8.61 -1.80 -19.08
CA GLY A 73 -9.93 -2.40 -19.29
C GLY A 73 -10.95 -2.02 -18.22
N GLU A 74 -11.99 -2.85 -18.10
CA GLU A 74 -13.05 -2.66 -17.12
C GLU A 74 -12.58 -2.97 -15.70
N ILE A 75 -13.12 -2.21 -14.74
CA ILE A 75 -12.83 -2.37 -13.32
C ILE A 75 -13.95 -3.20 -12.70
N TRP A 76 -13.61 -4.37 -12.17
CA TRP A 76 -14.55 -5.25 -11.48
C TRP A 76 -14.10 -5.47 -10.04
N ALA A 77 -15.04 -5.33 -9.11
CA ALA A 77 -14.88 -5.80 -7.74
C ALA A 77 -15.42 -7.22 -7.62
N ASP A 78 -14.72 -8.08 -6.87
CA ASP A 78 -15.25 -9.38 -6.50
C ASP A 78 -16.38 -9.28 -5.47
N ARG A 79 -16.94 -10.43 -5.07
CA ARG A 79 -18.04 -10.49 -4.10
C ARG A 79 -17.72 -9.89 -2.73
N ASP A 80 -16.44 -9.76 -2.40
CA ASP A 80 -15.93 -9.23 -1.14
C ASP A 80 -15.52 -7.74 -1.28
N GLY A 81 -15.77 -7.15 -2.46
CA GLY A 81 -15.52 -5.75 -2.79
C GLY A 81 -14.05 -5.45 -3.08
N LEU A 82 -13.26 -6.46 -3.45
CA LEU A 82 -11.85 -6.33 -3.80
C LEU A 82 -11.67 -6.18 -5.30
N VAL A 83 -10.84 -5.22 -5.70
CA VAL A 83 -10.50 -4.95 -7.11
C VAL A 83 -9.10 -5.47 -7.38
N ASP A 84 -8.90 -6.11 -8.54
CA ASP A 84 -7.56 -6.46 -9.03
C ASP A 84 -6.81 -5.20 -9.48
N VAL A 85 -5.63 -4.97 -8.92
CA VAL A 85 -4.83 -3.76 -9.20
C VAL A 85 -3.37 -4.13 -9.33
N TRP A 86 -2.60 -3.32 -10.07
CA TRP A 86 -1.17 -3.51 -10.16
C TRP A 86 -0.36 -2.73 -9.13
N MET A 87 -0.97 -1.74 -8.48
CA MET A 87 -0.32 -0.97 -7.40
C MET A 87 -1.35 -0.45 -6.41
N VAL A 88 -0.96 -0.47 -5.14
CA VAL A 88 -1.65 0.13 -4.00
C VAL A 88 -0.63 0.98 -3.22
N PRO A 89 -1.07 2.02 -2.49
CA PRO A 89 -0.17 2.80 -1.67
C PRO A 89 0.16 2.05 -0.38
N THR A 90 1.29 2.38 0.25
CA THR A 90 1.73 1.67 1.47
C THR A 90 1.11 2.24 2.77
N GLY A 91 0.41 3.37 2.71
CA GLY A 91 -0.14 4.02 3.90
C GLY A 91 -1.35 3.34 4.55
N PHE A 92 -1.92 2.33 3.91
CA PHE A 92 -2.91 1.43 4.51
C PHE A 92 -2.85 0.07 3.81
N LEU A 93 -1.84 -0.74 4.14
CA LEU A 93 -1.46 -1.94 3.39
C LEU A 93 -1.25 -3.14 4.30
N ARG A 94 -1.90 -4.27 4.00
CA ARG A 94 -1.65 -5.56 4.63
C ARG A 94 -0.86 -6.47 3.69
N ILE A 95 0.20 -7.08 4.22
CA ILE A 95 1.07 -8.02 3.49
C ILE A 95 1.19 -9.30 4.31
N ASN A 96 0.91 -10.44 3.69
CA ASN A 96 1.16 -11.74 4.31
C ASN A 96 2.66 -12.04 4.39
N ARG A 97 3.09 -12.65 5.49
CA ARG A 97 4.48 -13.06 5.75
C ARG A 97 5.12 -13.84 4.61
N ALA A 98 4.35 -14.73 3.98
CA ALA A 98 4.85 -15.58 2.90
C ALA A 98 5.30 -14.77 1.66
N VAL A 99 4.82 -13.53 1.49
CA VAL A 99 5.25 -12.64 0.39
C VAL A 99 6.74 -12.36 0.49
N PHE A 100 7.25 -12.04 1.68
CA PHE A 100 8.65 -11.64 1.87
C PHE A 100 9.65 -12.75 1.53
N GLY A 101 9.26 -14.01 1.66
CA GLY A 101 10.09 -15.17 1.26
C GLY A 101 10.12 -15.43 -0.25
N GLN A 102 9.27 -14.75 -1.02
CA GLN A 102 9.16 -14.92 -2.47
C GLN A 102 9.80 -13.77 -3.26
N LEU A 103 10.19 -12.68 -2.60
CA LEU A 103 10.81 -11.52 -3.24
C LEU A 103 12.33 -11.57 -3.10
N ASP A 104 13.03 -11.49 -4.23
CA ASP A 104 14.49 -11.31 -4.27
C ASP A 104 14.82 -9.82 -4.29
N VAL A 105 15.42 -9.32 -3.21
CA VAL A 105 15.73 -7.91 -3.02
C VAL A 105 17.16 -7.74 -2.48
N PRO A 106 17.87 -6.66 -2.85
CA PRO A 106 19.19 -6.40 -2.30
C PRO A 106 19.12 -6.14 -0.79
N THR A 107 20.24 -6.34 -0.11
CA THR A 107 20.39 -6.00 1.32
C THR A 107 21.24 -4.75 1.52
N PHE A 108 21.01 -4.04 2.62
CA PHE A 108 21.88 -2.96 3.08
C PHE A 108 22.27 -3.14 4.54
N ALA A 109 23.37 -2.52 4.93
CA ALA A 109 23.83 -2.52 6.31
C ALA A 109 23.03 -1.52 7.16
N ASP A 110 22.49 -1.98 8.29
CA ASP A 110 21.86 -1.20 9.34
C ASP A 110 22.57 -1.51 10.67
N PRO A 111 22.55 -0.62 11.69
CA PRO A 111 23.10 -0.94 13.01
C PRO A 111 22.56 -2.24 13.63
N SER A 112 21.34 -2.66 13.26
CA SER A 112 20.72 -3.92 13.72
C SER A 112 21.09 -5.16 12.89
N GLY A 113 21.83 -5.01 11.79
CA GLY A 113 22.26 -6.10 10.92
C GLY A 113 22.06 -5.82 9.43
N GLN A 114 22.08 -6.87 8.61
CA GLN A 114 21.71 -6.77 7.20
C GLN A 114 20.19 -6.73 7.07
N ILE A 115 19.67 -5.75 6.32
CA ILE A 115 18.24 -5.54 6.09
C ILE A 115 17.94 -5.74 4.61
N ALA A 116 16.95 -6.57 4.31
CA ALA A 116 16.41 -6.75 2.97
C ALA A 116 15.60 -5.51 2.55
N ALA A 117 15.94 -4.93 1.41
CA ALA A 117 15.38 -3.67 0.91
C ALA A 117 14.04 -3.88 0.17
N TYR A 118 13.06 -4.48 0.83
CA TYR A 118 11.74 -4.77 0.24
C TYR A 118 11.03 -3.53 -0.32
N PHE A 119 11.27 -2.38 0.29
CA PHE A 119 10.68 -1.09 -0.10
C PHE A 119 11.71 -0.16 -0.75
N LYS A 120 12.71 -0.68 -1.47
CA LYS A 120 13.67 0.19 -2.17
C LYS A 120 12.98 1.07 -3.22
N THR A 121 13.53 2.25 -3.47
CA THR A 121 13.19 3.04 -4.68
C THR A 121 14.03 2.58 -5.88
N GLU A 122 13.60 2.88 -7.10
CA GLU A 122 14.34 2.53 -8.32
C GLU A 122 14.18 3.56 -9.43
N ILE A 123 15.14 3.67 -10.34
CA ILE A 123 14.95 4.41 -11.61
C ILE A 123 14.71 3.42 -12.73
N ARG A 124 13.52 3.48 -13.35
CA ARG A 124 13.14 2.63 -14.50
C ARG A 124 12.49 3.47 -15.58
N ASP A 125 12.88 3.21 -16.84
CA ASP A 125 12.35 3.90 -18.02
C ASP A 125 12.38 5.43 -17.91
N GLY A 126 13.46 5.96 -17.31
CA GLY A 126 13.66 7.40 -17.08
C GLY A 126 12.76 8.00 -16.00
N ARG A 127 12.04 7.17 -15.23
CA ARG A 127 11.16 7.60 -14.12
C ARG A 127 11.70 7.13 -12.79
N TYR A 128 11.56 7.97 -11.77
CA TYR A 128 11.82 7.59 -10.39
C TYR A 128 10.59 6.88 -9.82
N TRP A 129 10.76 5.64 -9.42
CA TRP A 129 9.73 4.81 -8.82
C TRP A 129 9.89 4.86 -7.30
N GLY A 130 8.83 5.31 -6.63
CA GLY A 130 8.73 5.28 -5.17
C GLY A 130 8.70 3.86 -4.62
N GLU A 131 8.78 3.74 -3.31
CA GLU A 131 8.86 2.46 -2.61
C GLU A 131 7.61 1.58 -2.79
N ASP A 132 6.45 2.22 -2.87
CA ASP A 132 5.16 1.56 -3.07
C ASP A 132 5.05 0.97 -4.48
N VAL A 133 5.43 1.75 -5.50
CA VAL A 133 5.43 1.33 -6.90
C VAL A 133 6.41 0.19 -7.12
N GLU A 134 7.63 0.29 -6.60
CA GLU A 134 8.66 -0.73 -6.78
C GLU A 134 8.34 -2.03 -6.02
N PHE A 135 7.81 -1.95 -4.79
CA PHE A 135 7.34 -3.12 -4.06
C PHE A 135 6.22 -3.85 -4.84
N CYS A 136 5.22 -3.11 -5.33
CA CYS A 136 4.14 -3.70 -6.12
C CYS A 136 4.63 -4.33 -7.43
N ARG A 137 5.65 -3.73 -8.07
CA ARG A 137 6.30 -4.31 -9.26
C ARG A 137 6.96 -5.64 -8.95
N LEU A 138 7.78 -5.70 -7.88
CA LEU A 138 8.47 -6.91 -7.46
C LEU A 138 7.48 -8.03 -7.12
N ALA A 139 6.41 -7.71 -6.39
CA ALA A 139 5.34 -8.67 -6.10
C ALA A 139 4.70 -9.23 -7.38
N ARG A 140 4.37 -8.37 -8.34
CA ARG A 140 3.81 -8.80 -9.63
C ARG A 140 4.77 -9.66 -10.45
N GLU A 141 6.05 -9.32 -10.48
CA GLU A 141 7.06 -10.14 -11.19
C GLU A 141 7.24 -11.52 -10.57
N ALA A 142 7.02 -11.63 -9.25
CA ALA A 142 6.94 -12.90 -8.54
C ALA A 142 5.58 -13.63 -8.72
N GLY A 143 4.64 -13.07 -9.51
CA GLY A 143 3.33 -13.65 -9.74
C GLY A 143 2.35 -13.50 -8.56
N ILE A 144 2.64 -12.59 -7.62
CA ILE A 144 1.82 -12.38 -6.42
C ILE A 144 0.71 -11.37 -6.74
N PRO A 145 -0.57 -11.73 -6.58
CA PRO A 145 -1.69 -10.83 -6.84
C PRO A 145 -1.79 -9.72 -5.79
N ILE A 146 -2.23 -8.54 -6.22
CA ILE A 146 -2.43 -7.36 -5.37
C ILE A 146 -3.89 -6.94 -5.49
N ARG A 147 -4.56 -6.76 -4.34
CA ARG A 147 -5.96 -6.34 -4.30
C ARG A 147 -6.13 -4.99 -3.62
N ALA A 148 -7.07 -4.20 -4.10
CA ALA A 148 -7.52 -2.97 -3.43
C ALA A 148 -8.92 -3.17 -2.87
N ILE A 149 -9.17 -2.71 -1.65
CA ILE A 149 -10.54 -2.59 -1.15
C ILE A 149 -11.12 -1.27 -1.67
N ALA A 150 -12.13 -1.37 -2.54
CA ALA A 150 -12.70 -0.19 -3.19
C ALA A 150 -13.55 0.67 -2.25
N GLU A 151 -14.36 0.02 -1.41
CA GLU A 151 -15.33 0.68 -0.53
C GLU A 151 -14.75 0.92 0.86
N MET A 152 -14.00 2.00 1.01
CA MET A 152 -13.48 2.47 2.29
C MET A 152 -13.43 3.99 2.33
N ASP A 153 -13.89 4.56 3.44
CA ASP A 153 -13.79 5.99 3.71
C ASP A 153 -12.44 6.30 4.37
N PHE A 154 -11.69 7.21 3.77
CA PHE A 154 -10.39 7.66 4.27
C PHE A 154 -10.35 9.17 4.48
N ARG A 155 -9.44 9.58 5.36
CA ARG A 155 -8.97 10.95 5.53
C ARG A 155 -7.45 10.98 5.38
N HIS A 156 -6.91 11.99 4.74
CA HIS A 156 -5.47 12.19 4.61
C HIS A 156 -5.13 13.61 5.04
N VAL A 157 -4.36 13.75 6.11
CA VAL A 157 -4.14 15.03 6.79
C VAL A 157 -2.81 15.66 6.34
N ALA A 158 -2.87 16.85 5.76
CA ALA A 158 -1.68 17.62 5.42
C ALA A 158 -1.01 18.20 6.68
N GLN A 159 0.27 18.57 6.55
CA GLN A 159 1.03 19.17 7.65
C GLN A 159 0.44 20.50 8.15
N ASP A 160 -0.29 21.22 7.28
CA ASP A 160 -0.99 22.46 7.62
C ASP A 160 -2.42 22.24 8.17
N GLY A 161 -2.79 20.98 8.42
CA GLY A 161 -4.08 20.61 8.99
C GLY A 161 -5.22 20.46 7.97
N ARG A 162 -4.99 20.72 6.68
CA ARG A 162 -6.00 20.42 5.65
C ARG A 162 -6.29 18.93 5.60
N VAL A 163 -7.57 18.57 5.49
CA VAL A 163 -8.03 17.18 5.44
C VAL A 163 -8.60 16.90 4.06
N TYR A 164 -8.04 15.89 3.41
CA TYR A 164 -8.52 15.35 2.14
C TYR A 164 -9.29 14.08 2.44
N SER A 165 -10.58 14.04 2.13
CA SER A 165 -11.43 12.88 2.45
C SER A 165 -12.04 12.31 1.20
N GLY A 166 -12.29 11.01 1.20
CA GLY A 166 -13.06 10.40 0.13
C GLY A 166 -13.08 8.88 0.19
N ASN A 167 -13.84 8.33 -0.75
CA ASN A 167 -13.99 6.91 -0.98
C ASN A 167 -13.72 6.61 -2.46
N TRP A 168 -12.69 5.82 -2.74
CA TRP A 168 -12.23 5.56 -4.10
C TRP A 168 -13.29 4.87 -4.97
N GLY A 169 -13.99 3.86 -4.42
CA GLY A 169 -15.05 3.14 -5.12
C GLY A 169 -16.25 4.02 -5.45
N GLN A 170 -16.64 4.92 -4.53
CA GLN A 170 -17.69 5.92 -4.81
C GLN A 170 -17.27 6.87 -5.92
N TRP A 171 -16.04 7.41 -5.86
CA TRP A 171 -15.50 8.29 -6.88
C TRP A 171 -15.49 7.62 -8.28
N LEU A 172 -15.05 6.37 -8.38
CA LEU A 172 -15.07 5.62 -9.64
C LEU A 172 -16.47 5.54 -10.27
N ARG A 173 -17.50 5.27 -9.45
CA ARG A 173 -18.89 5.21 -9.95
C ARG A 173 -19.42 6.56 -10.42
N GLU A 174 -19.00 7.63 -9.79
CA GLU A 174 -19.37 8.99 -10.22
C GLU A 174 -18.75 9.32 -11.58
N GLN A 175 -17.47 9.02 -11.77
CA GLN A 175 -16.79 9.20 -13.05
C GLN A 175 -17.45 8.38 -14.19
N MET A 176 -17.90 7.16 -13.88
CA MET A 176 -18.62 6.32 -14.86
C MET A 176 -20.00 6.88 -15.25
N LYS A 177 -20.69 7.56 -14.33
CA LYS A 177 -21.98 8.21 -14.64
C LYS A 177 -21.82 9.43 -15.53
N GLU A 178 -20.74 10.18 -15.36
CA GLU A 178 -20.44 11.36 -16.18
C GLU A 178 -19.99 11.00 -17.60
N ALA A 179 -19.47 9.78 -17.79
CA ALA A 179 -19.04 9.26 -19.09
C ALA A 179 -20.15 8.56 -19.90
N ALA A 180 -21.34 8.38 -19.32
CA ALA A 180 -22.49 7.70 -19.92
C ALA A 180 -23.52 8.70 -20.49
#